data_AF-A0A536JCL8-F1
#
_entry.id   AF-A0A536JCL8-F1
#
_cell.length_a   1.000
_cell.length_b   1.000
_cell.length_c   1.000
_cell.angle_alpha   90.00
_cell.angle_beta   90.00
_cell.angle_gamma   90.00
#
_symmetry.space_group_name_H-M   'P 1'
#
loop_
_entity.id
_entity.type
_entity.pdbx_description
1 polymer ?
#
loop_
_entity_poly.entity_id
_entity_poly.type
_entity_poly.pdbx_seq_one_letter_code
_entity_poly.pdbx_strand_id
1 'polypeptide(L)'
;MLLLLIQTGLFILVVGLLVGALLVDRSGVHGRDYLVFESRAVQSQQLTVAAFVLVIVEFLVGTPLLGAVLAILAVLWTLWWLPAEHRRFDVAVQSVFDAAPEAVAAVMFDISEQPRWMDSIVRTVLETPG
;
A
#
# COMPACT_ATOMS: atom_id res chain seq x y z
N MET A 1 -8.41 36.16 6.27
CA MET A 1 -9.48 35.74 5.32
C MET A 1 -9.07 34.55 4.46
N LEU A 2 -7.91 34.57 3.78
CA LEU A 2 -7.45 33.44 2.95
C LEU A 2 -7.41 32.09 3.72
N LEU A 3 -6.85 32.09 4.93
CA LEU A 3 -6.74 30.88 5.75
C LEU A 3 -8.11 30.29 6.16
N LEU A 4 -9.07 31.17 6.50
CA LEU A 4 -10.46 30.81 6.78
C LEU A 4 -11.17 30.20 5.55
N LEU A 5 -10.92 30.75 4.35
CA LEU A 5 -11.43 30.19 3.10
C LEU A 5 -10.86 28.81 2.82
N ILE A 6 -9.56 28.61 3.05
CA ILE A 6 -8.90 27.31 2.89
C ILE A 6 -9.50 26.28 3.87
N GLN A 7 -9.65 26.65 5.15
CA GLN A 7 -10.26 25.76 6.15
C GLN A 7 -11.71 25.40 5.80
N THR A 8 -12.49 26.39 5.38
CA THR A 8 -13.89 26.16 4.99
C THR A 8 -13.97 25.26 3.76
N GLY A 9 -13.08 25.44 2.78
CA GLY A 9 -12.99 24.57 1.61
C GLY A 9 -12.60 23.14 1.96
N LEU A 10 -11.61 22.95 2.84
CA LEU A 10 -11.21 21.64 3.35
C LEU A 10 -12.36 20.95 4.09
N PHE A 11 -13.04 21.68 4.98
CA PHE A 11 -14.17 21.16 5.73
C PHE A 11 -15.31 20.68 4.81
N ILE A 12 -15.69 21.49 3.82
CA ILE A 12 -16.72 21.10 2.83
C ILE A 12 -16.29 19.85 2.06
N LEU A 13 -15.02 19.75 1.68
CA LEU A 13 -14.49 18.59 0.97
C LEU A 13 -14.56 17.32 1.83
N VAL A 14 -14.18 17.40 3.12
CA VAL A 14 -14.28 16.30 4.09
C VAL A 14 -15.73 15.84 4.22
N VAL A 15 -16.67 16.77 4.43
CA VAL A 15 -18.09 16.45 4.53
C VAL A 15 -18.59 15.78 3.26
N GLY A 16 -18.23 16.30 2.08
CA GLY A 16 -18.60 15.72 0.79
C GLY A 16 -18.11 14.28 0.62
N LEU A 17 -16.87 13.99 1.02
CA LEU A 17 -16.30 12.65 0.96
C LEU A 17 -16.98 11.68 1.93
N LEU A 18 -17.27 12.09 3.16
CA LEU A 18 -17.97 11.25 4.14
C LEU A 18 -19.42 10.97 3.71
N VAL A 19 -20.12 11.97 3.18
CA VAL A 19 -21.45 11.77 2.59
C VAL A 19 -21.39 10.83 1.39
N GLY A 20 -20.39 11.01 0.52
CA GLY A 20 -20.13 10.09 -0.60
C GLY A 20 -19.90 8.66 -0.13
N ALA A 21 -19.07 8.45 0.89
CA ALA A 21 -18.80 7.13 1.47
C ALA A 21 -20.09 6.47 1.98
N LEU A 22 -20.90 7.21 2.75
CA LEU A 22 -22.20 6.76 3.26
C LEU A 22 -23.18 6.38 2.15
N LEU A 23 -23.22 7.15 1.06
CA LEU A 23 -24.09 6.86 -0.08
C LEU A 23 -23.63 5.61 -0.83
N VAL A 24 -22.33 5.46 -1.06
CA VAL A 24 -21.75 4.28 -1.70
C VAL A 24 -22.02 3.04 -0.85
N ASP A 25 -21.79 3.11 0.46
CA ASP A 25 -22.03 2.01 1.40
C ASP A 25 -23.51 1.57 1.40
N ARG A 26 -24.44 2.53 1.55
CA ARG A 26 -25.88 2.23 1.48
C ARG A 26 -26.30 1.64 0.14
N SER A 27 -25.70 2.09 -0.95
CA SER A 27 -25.99 1.56 -2.28
C SER A 27 -25.53 0.12 -2.44
N GLY A 28 -24.45 -0.29 -1.75
CA GLY A 28 -23.94 -1.65 -1.73
C GLY A 28 -24.88 -2.62 -1.01
N VAL A 29 -25.46 -2.21 0.13
CA VAL A 29 -26.38 -3.03 0.94
C VAL A 29 -27.64 -3.47 0.16
N HIS A 30 -28.03 -2.75 -0.89
CA HIS A 30 -29.19 -3.07 -1.72
C HIS A 30 -28.84 -3.92 -2.97
N GLY A 31 -27.56 -4.22 -3.19
CA GLY A 31 -27.09 -5.00 -4.33
C GLY A 31 -27.20 -6.51 -4.10
N ARG A 32 -27.74 -7.24 -5.07
CA ARG A 32 -27.85 -8.72 -5.03
C ARG A 32 -26.56 -9.45 -5.40
N ASP A 33 -25.56 -8.73 -5.91
CA ASP A 33 -24.28 -9.26 -6.40
C ASP A 33 -23.13 -8.98 -5.42
N TYR A 34 -22.47 -10.05 -5.01
CA TYR A 34 -21.34 -10.00 -4.05
C TYR A 34 -20.16 -9.17 -4.57
N LEU A 35 -19.81 -9.29 -5.85
CA LEU A 35 -18.69 -8.54 -6.46
C LEU A 35 -18.97 -7.02 -6.51
N VAL A 36 -20.23 -6.64 -6.70
CA VAL A 36 -20.65 -5.22 -6.70
C VAL A 36 -20.66 -4.68 -5.26
N PHE A 37 -20.97 -5.52 -4.28
CA PHE A 37 -20.88 -5.16 -2.86
C PHE A 37 -19.41 -4.92 -2.44
N GLU A 38 -18.50 -5.84 -2.77
CA GLU A 38 -17.09 -5.74 -2.41
C GLU A 38 -16.42 -4.52 -3.02
N SER A 39 -16.62 -4.27 -4.32
CA SER A 39 -16.07 -3.06 -4.98
C SER A 39 -16.59 -1.75 -4.36
N ARG A 40 -17.87 -1.70 -3.98
CA ARG A 40 -18.46 -0.53 -3.31
C ARG A 40 -17.99 -0.37 -1.87
N ALA A 41 -17.80 -1.47 -1.14
CA ALA A 41 -17.23 -1.44 0.21
C ALA A 41 -15.79 -0.88 0.18
N VAL A 42 -14.96 -1.35 -0.78
CA VAL A 42 -13.61 -0.80 -0.99
C VAL A 42 -13.66 0.69 -1.34
N GLN A 43 -14.56 1.09 -2.23
CA GLN A 43 -14.71 2.50 -2.61
C GLN A 43 -15.17 3.39 -1.44
N SER A 44 -16.12 2.92 -0.62
CA SER A 44 -16.56 3.59 0.61
C SER A 44 -15.40 3.75 1.60
N GLN A 45 -14.59 2.69 1.76
CA GLN A 45 -13.40 2.73 2.61
C GLN A 45 -12.36 3.72 2.08
N GLN A 46 -12.11 3.76 0.78
CA GLN A 46 -11.20 4.73 0.15
C GLN A 46 -11.66 6.18 0.37
N LEU A 47 -12.96 6.46 0.20
CA LEU A 47 -13.54 7.78 0.46
C LEU A 47 -13.41 8.17 1.94
N THR A 48 -13.60 7.22 2.85
CA THR A 48 -13.45 7.43 4.30
C THR A 48 -11.98 7.72 4.67
N VAL A 49 -11.03 6.98 4.10
CA VAL A 49 -9.60 7.21 4.30
C VAL A 49 -9.19 8.57 3.74
N ALA A 50 -9.66 8.94 2.54
CA ALA A 50 -9.39 10.25 1.95
C ALA A 50 -9.93 11.40 2.83
N ALA A 51 -11.13 11.25 3.37
CA ALA A 51 -11.70 12.21 4.33
C ALA A 51 -10.83 12.33 5.58
N PHE A 52 -10.36 11.21 6.14
CA PHE A 52 -9.49 11.20 7.32
C PHE A 52 -8.16 11.92 7.09
N VAL A 53 -7.54 11.70 5.92
CA VAL A 53 -6.32 12.42 5.52
C VAL A 53 -6.57 13.93 5.43
N LEU A 54 -7.70 14.34 4.84
CA LEU A 54 -8.04 15.76 4.73
C LEU A 54 -8.32 16.41 6.07
N VAL A 55 -8.89 15.68 7.04
CA VAL A 55 -9.02 16.15 8.43
C VAL A 55 -7.64 16.44 9.04
N ILE A 56 -6.66 15.55 8.84
CA ILE A 56 -5.28 15.77 9.32
C ILE A 56 -4.68 17.02 8.67
N VAL A 57 -4.88 17.21 7.36
CA VAL A 57 -4.44 18.41 6.64
C VAL A 57 -5.12 19.68 7.16
N GLU A 58 -6.42 19.63 7.45
CA GLU A 58 -7.18 20.75 8.01
C GLU A 58 -6.61 21.18 9.37
N PHE A 59 -6.30 20.21 10.24
CA PHE A 59 -5.63 20.48 11.51
C PHE A 59 -4.19 20.96 11.33
N LEU A 60 -3.44 20.47 10.35
CA LEU A 60 -2.09 20.99 10.04
C LEU A 60 -2.11 22.48 9.65
N VAL A 61 -3.14 22.92 8.93
CA VAL A 61 -3.30 24.33 8.51
C VAL A 61 -3.76 25.22 9.67
N GLY A 62 -4.67 24.74 10.52
CA GLY A 62 -5.22 25.54 11.63
C GLY A 62 -4.41 25.47 12.93
N THR A 63 -4.06 24.25 13.35
CA THR A 63 -3.40 23.93 14.62
C THR A 63 -2.29 22.89 14.39
N PRO A 64 -1.12 23.31 13.86
CA PRO A 64 -0.11 22.41 13.30
C PRO A 64 0.41 21.35 14.28
N LEU A 65 0.51 21.68 15.57
CA LEU A 65 0.88 20.72 16.61
C LEU A 65 -0.12 19.56 16.73
N LEU A 66 -1.41 19.87 16.72
CA LEU A 66 -2.46 18.86 16.79
C LEU A 66 -2.51 18.03 15.51
N GLY A 67 -2.37 18.68 14.35
CA GLY A 67 -2.28 17.99 13.06
C GLY A 67 -1.09 17.03 12.98
N ALA A 68 0.07 17.42 13.50
CA ALA A 68 1.25 16.56 13.57
C ALA A 68 1.03 15.34 14.48
N VAL A 69 0.41 15.54 15.66
CA VAL A 69 0.06 14.42 16.56
C VAL A 69 -0.90 13.45 15.87
N LEU A 70 -1.95 13.95 15.21
CA LEU A 70 -2.90 13.11 14.46
C LEU A 70 -2.22 12.34 13.32
N ALA A 71 -1.31 12.99 12.59
CA ALA A 71 -0.54 12.35 11.52
C ALA A 71 0.34 11.21 12.07
N ILE A 72 1.07 11.45 13.16
CA ILE A 72 1.92 10.43 13.80
C ILE A 72 1.08 9.24 14.25
N LEU A 73 -0.05 9.49 14.92
CA LEU A 73 -0.95 8.43 15.36
C LEU A 73 -1.51 7.63 14.18
N ALA A 74 -1.90 8.30 13.09
CA ALA A 74 -2.38 7.64 11.88
C ALA A 74 -1.30 6.74 11.25
N VAL A 75 -0.05 7.22 11.18
CA VAL A 75 1.08 6.44 10.66
C VAL A 75 1.35 5.22 11.53
N LEU A 76 1.44 5.41 12.86
CA LEU A 76 1.67 4.31 13.80
C LEU A 76 0.56 3.26 13.74
N TRP A 77 -0.70 3.70 13.68
CA TRP A 77 -1.85 2.83 13.52
C TRP A 77 -1.78 2.02 12.23
N THR A 78 -1.45 2.67 11.11
CA THR A 78 -1.32 2.01 9.80
C THR A 78 -0.20 0.97 9.81
N LEU A 79 0.95 1.30 10.40
CA LEU A 79 2.08 0.38 10.53
C LEU A 79 1.77 -0.79 11.46
N TRP A 80 1.00 -0.56 12.53
CA TRP A 80 0.54 -1.61 13.43
C TRP A 80 -0.39 -2.60 12.73
N TRP A 81 -1.31 -2.10 11.90
CA TRP A 81 -2.28 -2.92 11.19
C TRP A 81 -1.74 -3.62 9.95
N LEU A 82 -0.60 -3.19 9.38
CA LEU A 82 -0.03 -3.82 8.20
C LEU A 82 0.42 -5.26 8.52
N PRO A 83 -0.23 -6.30 7.95
CA PRO A 83 0.17 -7.70 8.18
C PRO A 83 1.61 -7.91 7.69
N ALA A 84 2.40 -8.73 8.39
CA ALA A 84 3.81 -8.96 8.05
C ALA A 84 4.02 -9.49 6.62
N GLU A 85 3.02 -10.18 6.06
CA GLU A 85 2.96 -10.64 4.67
C GLU A 85 2.92 -9.49 3.65
N HIS A 86 2.24 -8.37 3.94
CA HIS A 86 2.22 -7.18 3.08
C HIS A 86 3.44 -6.26 3.30
N ARG A 87 4.32 -6.60 4.25
CA ARG A 87 5.63 -5.97 4.44
C ARG A 87 6.72 -6.60 3.56
N ARG A 88 6.40 -7.67 2.82
CA ARG A 88 7.30 -8.30 1.87
C ARG A 88 7.08 -7.67 0.50
N PHE A 89 8.13 -7.05 -0.03
CA PHE A 89 8.17 -6.66 -1.43
C PHE A 89 8.65 -7.87 -2.21
N ASP A 90 7.72 -8.61 -2.82
CA ASP A 90 8.09 -9.67 -3.77
C ASP A 90 8.67 -9.01 -5.02
N VAL A 91 10.01 -8.98 -5.09
CA VAL A 91 10.73 -8.51 -6.27
C VAL A 91 10.73 -9.65 -7.29
N ALA A 92 9.72 -9.67 -8.16
CA ALA A 92 9.67 -10.55 -9.32
C ALA A 92 10.39 -9.88 -10.49
N VAL A 93 11.52 -10.46 -10.92
CA VAL A 93 12.23 -10.06 -12.14
C VAL A 93 12.04 -11.15 -13.18
N GLN A 94 11.50 -10.78 -14.34
CA GLN A 94 11.39 -11.67 -15.50
C GLN A 94 12.46 -11.29 -16.52
N SER A 95 13.27 -12.26 -16.93
CA SER A 95 14.21 -12.13 -18.05
C SER A 95 13.94 -13.21 -19.08
N VAL A 96 14.04 -12.85 -20.35
CA VAL A 96 13.92 -13.79 -21.48
C VAL A 96 15.32 -14.15 -21.94
N PHE A 97 15.62 -15.44 -21.98
CA PHE A 97 16.89 -15.97 -22.46
C PHE A 97 16.69 -16.64 -23.81
N ASP A 98 17.57 -16.35 -24.76
CA ASP A 98 17.64 -17.05 -26.05
C ASP A 98 18.52 -18.31 -25.90
N ALA A 99 18.10 -19.20 -25.02
CA ALA A 99 18.79 -20.44 -24.67
C ALA A 99 17.79 -21.53 -24.29
N ALA A 100 18.20 -22.79 -24.45
CA ALA A 100 17.38 -23.93 -24.05
C ALA A 100 17.17 -23.94 -22.51
N PRO A 101 15.99 -24.32 -22.00
CA PRO A 101 15.69 -24.33 -20.57
C PRO A 101 16.69 -25.13 -19.73
N GLU A 102 17.20 -26.23 -20.26
CA GLU A 102 18.16 -27.11 -19.58
C GLU A 102 19.50 -26.42 -19.36
N ALA A 103 19.92 -25.59 -20.32
CA ALA A 103 21.18 -24.83 -20.22
C ALA A 103 21.08 -23.71 -19.18
N VAL A 104 19.92 -23.04 -19.11
CA VAL A 104 19.66 -22.02 -18.07
C VAL A 104 19.60 -22.67 -16.69
N ALA A 105 18.89 -23.79 -16.56
CA ALA A 105 18.78 -24.54 -15.31
C ALA A 105 20.15 -25.01 -14.79
N ALA A 106 21.00 -25.53 -15.67
CA ALA A 106 22.34 -26.00 -15.29
C ALA A 106 23.20 -24.90 -14.63
N VAL A 107 23.09 -23.65 -15.10
CA VAL A 107 23.81 -22.51 -14.52
C VAL A 107 23.12 -21.98 -13.27
N MET A 108 21.79 -21.90 -13.24
CA MET A 108 21.05 -21.37 -12.10
C MET A 108 21.11 -22.29 -10.87
N PHE A 109 21.10 -23.61 -11.07
CA PHE A 109 21.14 -24.61 -9.99
C PHE A 109 22.55 -24.98 -9.55
N ASP A 110 23.59 -24.59 -10.28
CA ASP A 110 24.98 -24.70 -9.83
C ASP A 110 25.32 -23.55 -8.87
N ILE A 111 24.99 -23.76 -7.59
CA ILE A 111 25.22 -22.77 -6.53
C ILE A 111 26.72 -22.47 -6.36
N SER A 112 27.62 -23.42 -6.65
CA SER A 112 29.08 -23.20 -6.56
C SER A 112 29.58 -22.14 -7.52
N GLU A 113 28.99 -22.05 -8.71
CA GLU A 113 29.42 -21.13 -9.77
C GLU A 113 28.70 -19.77 -9.72
N GLN A 114 27.70 -19.58 -8.84
CA GLN A 114 26.98 -18.31 -8.69
C GLN A 114 27.87 -17.06 -8.50
N PRO A 115 28.97 -17.09 -7.71
CA PRO A 115 29.85 -15.93 -7.56
C PRO A 115 30.51 -15.45 -8.87
N ARG A 116 30.55 -16.31 -9.89
CA ARG A 116 31.19 -15.99 -11.18
C ARG A 116 30.33 -15.10 -12.08
N TRP A 117 29.02 -15.16 -11.94
CA TRP A 117 28.07 -14.47 -12.83
C TRP A 117 27.07 -13.58 -12.09
N MET A 118 27.08 -13.60 -10.76
CA MET A 118 26.28 -12.73 -9.92
C MET A 118 27.18 -12.00 -8.91
N ASP A 119 27.59 -10.79 -9.28
CA ASP A 119 28.56 -9.96 -8.53
C ASP A 119 28.14 -9.67 -7.08
N SER A 120 26.85 -9.79 -6.76
CA SER A 120 26.31 -9.61 -5.39
C SER A 120 26.62 -10.78 -4.45
N ILE A 121 27.02 -11.95 -4.97
CA ILE A 121 27.36 -13.13 -4.17
C ILE A 121 28.88 -13.26 -4.06
N VAL A 122 29.40 -13.00 -2.86
CA VAL A 122 30.85 -13.01 -2.59
C VAL A 122 31.41 -14.43 -2.47
N ARG A 123 30.62 -15.37 -1.94
CA ARG A 123 31.03 -16.77 -1.74
C ARG A 123 29.81 -17.65 -1.58
N THR A 124 29.85 -18.84 -2.18
CA THR A 124 28.91 -19.92 -1.93
C THR A 124 29.64 -21.12 -1.32
N VAL A 125 28.97 -21.82 -0.42
CA VAL A 125 29.46 -23.06 0.20
C VAL A 125 28.33 -24.06 0.10
N LEU A 126 28.57 -25.16 -0.61
CA LEU A 126 27.67 -26.30 -0.65
C LEU A 126 27.94 -27.15 0.59
N GLU A 127 27.09 -27.03 1.60
CA GLU A 127 27.08 -27.99 2.70
C GLU A 127 26.41 -29.28 2.19
N THR A 128 27.22 -30.29 1.88
CA THR A 128 26.69 -31.64 1.68
C THR A 128 26.18 -32.13 3.03
N PRO A 129 24.92 -32.61 3.16
CA PRO A 129 24.46 -33.21 4.40
C PRO A 129 25.30 -34.46 4.67
N GLY A 130 26.06 -34.43 5.76
CA GLY A 130 26.64 -35.60 6.41
C GLY A 130 25.67 -36.16 7.45
#